data_AF-A0A821MKM5-F1
#
_entry.id   AF-A0A821MKM5-F1
#
_cell.length_a   1.000
_cell.length_b   1.000
_cell.length_c   1.000
_cell.angle_alpha   90.00
_cell.angle_beta   90.00
_cell.angle_gamma   90.00
#
_symmetry.space_group_name_H-M   'P 1'
#
loop_
_entity.id
_entity.type
_entity.pdbx_description
1 polymer ?
#
loop_
_entity_poly.entity_id
_entity_poly.type
_entity_poly.pdbx_seq_one_letter_code
_entity_poly.pdbx_strand_id
1 'polypeptide(L)'
;MVFRGVFHIPNGNLTAVIDALSAFAARNPDLDFGKTAFFNFSSFYDYFVSLLEPSNPTGFNVLLSSRLIPETTVLNLPEKVADAFSKARGQSGNGSVLLGHIVAGGQVSDISSTNNSVNPGWRTALLHMVYSQAWLDTTPEYI
;
A
#
# COMPACT_ATOMS: atom_id res chain seq x y z
N MET A 1 -12.99 -9.50 6.84
CA MET A 1 -11.53 -9.43 6.56
C MET A 1 -11.03 -8.08 7.06
N VAL A 2 -9.95 -8.02 7.85
CA VAL A 2 -9.42 -6.74 8.38
C VAL A 2 -8.28 -6.22 7.51
N PHE A 3 -8.34 -4.93 7.17
CA PHE A 3 -7.30 -4.19 6.47
C PHE A 3 -6.84 -3.02 7.33
N ARG A 4 -5.57 -2.66 7.20
CA ARG A 4 -5.01 -1.43 7.78
C ARG A 4 -4.56 -0.54 6.64
N GLY A 5 -5.15 0.65 6.55
CA GLY A 5 -4.72 1.71 5.64
C GLY A 5 -3.91 2.76 6.38
N VAL A 6 -2.84 3.24 5.75
CA VAL A 6 -2.12 4.44 6.19
C VAL A 6 -1.97 5.32 4.96
N PHE A 7 -2.43 6.56 5.07
CA PHE A 7 -2.34 7.55 3.99
C PHE A 7 -1.44 8.69 4.45
N HIS A 8 -0.50 9.04 3.57
CA HIS A 8 0.44 10.12 3.79
C HIS A 8 0.10 11.25 2.83
N ILE A 9 -0.23 12.42 3.36
CA ILE A 9 -0.77 13.53 2.55
C ILE A 9 0.08 14.78 2.82
N PRO A 10 1.22 14.93 2.12
CA PRO A 10 2.09 16.08 2.28
C PRO A 10 1.35 17.37 1.93
N ASN A 11 1.45 18.38 2.80
CA ASN A 11 0.74 19.66 2.65
C ASN A 11 -0.79 19.50 2.48
N GLY A 12 -1.36 18.41 2.99
CA GLY A 12 -2.78 18.11 2.90
C GLY A 12 -3.65 18.99 3.78
N ASN A 13 -4.92 19.15 3.39
CA ASN A 13 -5.94 19.78 4.22
C ASN A 13 -6.63 18.71 5.06
N LEU A 14 -6.40 18.72 6.38
CA LEU A 14 -6.96 17.71 7.29
C LEU A 14 -8.50 17.68 7.26
N THR A 15 -9.16 18.83 7.17
CA THR A 15 -10.62 18.91 7.07
C THR A 15 -11.11 18.19 5.81
N ALA A 16 -10.51 18.46 4.66
CA ALA A 16 -10.89 17.82 3.40
C ALA A 16 -10.71 16.28 3.45
N VAL A 17 -9.68 15.80 4.14
CA VAL A 17 -9.44 14.36 4.33
C VAL A 17 -10.50 13.73 5.23
N ILE A 18 -10.85 14.39 6.34
CA ILE A 18 -11.90 13.95 7.24
C ILE A 18 -13.25 13.91 6.53
N ASP A 19 -13.57 14.94 5.75
CA ASP A 19 -14.81 15.02 4.99
C ASP A 19 -14.89 13.90 3.94
N ALA A 20 -13.80 13.66 3.21
CA ALA A 20 -13.72 12.59 2.22
C ALA A 20 -13.88 11.20 2.85
N LEU A 21 -13.23 10.95 4.00
CA LEU A 21 -13.36 9.68 4.72
C LEU A 21 -14.78 9.49 5.29
N SER A 22 -15.37 10.55 5.84
CA SER A 22 -16.73 10.52 6.38
C SER A 22 -17.76 10.24 5.27
N ALA A 23 -17.61 10.89 4.11
CA ALA A 23 -18.44 10.64 2.95
C ALA A 23 -18.23 9.23 2.38
N PHE A 24 -17.01 8.70 2.43
CA PHE A 24 -16.74 7.31 2.05
C PHE A 24 -17.41 6.33 3.00
N ALA A 25 -17.27 6.49 4.32
CA ALA A 25 -17.89 5.63 5.32
C ALA A 25 -19.43 5.66 5.20
N ALA A 26 -20.03 6.84 5.04
CA ALA A 26 -21.47 6.98 4.88
C ALA A 26 -22.02 6.27 3.62
N ARG A 27 -21.22 6.20 2.55
CA ARG A 27 -21.58 5.49 1.32
C ARG A 27 -21.40 3.97 1.39
N ASN A 28 -20.63 3.48 2.37
CA ASN A 28 -20.30 2.07 2.52
C ASN A 28 -20.61 1.62 3.97
N PRO A 29 -21.90 1.59 4.37
CA PRO A 29 -22.31 1.31 5.74
C PRO A 29 -22.03 -0.14 6.17
N ASP A 30 -21.69 -1.01 5.23
CA ASP A 30 -21.27 -2.39 5.43
C ASP A 30 -19.80 -2.52 5.87
N LEU A 31 -19.00 -1.44 5.75
CA LEU A 31 -17.62 -1.41 6.22
C LEU A 31 -17.55 -0.95 7.68
N ASP A 32 -16.85 -1.74 8.50
CA ASP A 32 -16.52 -1.39 9.89
C ASP A 32 -15.16 -0.68 9.96
N PHE A 33 -15.15 0.55 10.47
CA PHE A 33 -13.95 1.36 10.67
C PHE A 33 -13.50 1.29 12.13
N GLY A 34 -12.82 0.20 12.49
CA GLY A 34 -12.47 -0.07 13.89
C GLY A 34 -11.59 1.00 14.58
N LYS A 35 -10.68 1.67 13.85
CA LYS A 35 -9.87 2.78 14.39
C LYS A 35 -9.42 3.74 13.29
N THR A 36 -9.72 5.02 13.48
CA THR A 36 -9.23 6.12 12.64
C THR A 36 -8.41 7.07 13.51
N ALA A 37 -7.23 7.47 13.04
CA ALA A 37 -6.37 8.44 13.72
C ALA A 37 -5.73 9.37 12.70
N PHE A 38 -5.57 10.63 13.09
CA PHE A 38 -4.95 11.67 12.28
C PHE A 38 -3.76 12.26 13.02
N PHE A 39 -2.63 12.37 12.34
CA PHE A 39 -1.40 12.92 12.87
C PHE A 39 -0.94 14.03 11.95
N ASN A 40 -0.71 15.22 12.50
CA ASN A 40 -0.15 16.34 11.77
C ASN A 40 1.32 16.52 12.18
N PHE A 41 2.16 16.81 11.20
CA PHE A 41 3.59 17.02 11.40
C PHE A 41 3.96 18.40 10.85
N SER A 42 4.80 19.14 11.59
CA SER A 42 5.26 20.48 11.21
C SER A 42 6.17 20.47 9.98
N SER A 43 6.85 19.36 9.72
CA SER A 43 7.72 19.20 8.57
C SER A 43 7.73 17.74 8.09
N PHE A 44 8.21 17.52 6.87
CA PHE A 44 8.48 16.18 6.38
C PHE A 44 9.54 15.46 7.23
N TYR A 45 10.51 16.20 7.77
CA TYR A 45 11.54 15.65 8.63
C TYR A 45 10.94 15.09 9.92
N ASP A 46 10.09 15.87 10.62
CA ASP A 46 9.42 15.42 11.85
C ASP A 46 8.55 14.18 11.59
N TYR A 47 7.88 14.14 10.44
CA TYR A 47 7.13 12.97 9.98
C TYR A 47 8.05 11.76 9.78
N PHE A 48 9.16 11.93 9.06
CA PHE A 48 10.10 10.85 8.75
C PHE A 48 10.69 10.25 10.02
N VAL A 49 11.23 11.07 10.92
CA VAL A 49 11.87 10.60 12.16
C VAL A 49 10.87 9.97 13.13
N SER A 50 9.62 10.42 13.11
CA SER A 50 8.59 9.92 14.03
C SER A 50 7.93 8.62 13.56
N LEU A 51 7.80 8.41 12.25
CA LEU A 51 7.00 7.30 11.69
C LEU A 51 7.77 6.35 10.78
N LEU A 52 8.79 6.81 10.05
CA LEU A 52 9.50 6.00 9.05
C LEU A 52 10.87 5.54 9.52
N GLU A 53 11.57 6.36 10.30
CA GLU A 53 12.88 6.06 10.85
C GLU A 53 12.90 5.01 11.97
N PRO A 54 11.95 4.98 12.94
CA PRO A 54 12.00 4.04 14.06
C PRO A 54 12.16 2.61 13.54
N SER A 55 13.06 1.83 14.16
CA SER A 55 13.65 0.66 13.51
C SER A 55 12.58 -0.32 13.01
N ASN A 56 12.58 -0.54 11.70
CA ASN A 56 11.91 -1.68 11.10
C ASN A 56 12.84 -2.89 11.30
N PRO A 57 12.44 -3.95 12.01
CA PRO A 57 13.27 -5.13 12.19
C PRO A 57 13.70 -5.71 10.83
N THR A 58 15.00 -5.97 10.67
CA THR A 58 15.59 -6.57 9.46
C THR A 58 16.35 -7.85 9.82
N GLY A 59 16.95 -8.53 8.82
CA GLY A 59 17.72 -9.76 9.03
C GLY A 59 16.91 -11.05 8.94
N PHE A 60 15.71 -11.00 8.35
CA PHE A 60 14.87 -12.18 8.09
C PHE A 60 15.08 -12.70 6.68
N ASN A 61 14.97 -14.02 6.50
CA ASN A 61 14.80 -14.60 5.18
C ASN A 61 13.40 -14.25 4.67
N VAL A 62 13.32 -13.69 3.46
CA VAL A 62 12.06 -13.28 2.85
C VAL A 62 12.04 -13.59 1.37
N LEU A 63 10.95 -14.21 0.92
CA LEU A 63 10.58 -14.30 -0.48
C LEU A 63 9.61 -13.17 -0.79
N LEU A 64 9.94 -12.36 -1.80
CA LEU A 64 9.11 -11.25 -2.25
C LEU A 64 8.65 -11.49 -3.68
N SER A 65 7.38 -11.19 -3.93
CA SER A 65 6.83 -11.03 -5.27
C SER A 65 6.10 -9.69 -5.34
N SER A 66 6.12 -9.03 -6.50
CA SER A 66 5.45 -7.75 -6.66
C SER A 66 4.79 -7.59 -8.02
N ARG A 67 3.80 -6.68 -8.06
CA ARG A 67 3.11 -6.30 -9.29
C ARG A 67 2.74 -4.83 -9.27
N LEU A 68 3.04 -4.15 -10.37
CA LEU A 68 2.46 -2.86 -10.71
C LEU A 68 1.09 -3.11 -11.34
N ILE A 69 0.05 -2.56 -10.73
CA ILE A 69 -1.34 -2.72 -11.19
C ILE A 69 -1.82 -1.38 -11.76
N PRO A 70 -2.16 -1.34 -13.06
CA PRO A 70 -2.62 -0.12 -13.70
C PRO A 70 -3.89 0.45 -13.06
N GLU A 71 -4.00 1.77 -13.02
CA GLU A 71 -5.19 2.49 -12.53
C GLU A 71 -6.47 2.02 -13.23
N THR A 72 -6.42 1.91 -14.56
CA THR A 72 -7.56 1.44 -15.36
C THR A 72 -8.00 0.03 -14.98
N THR A 73 -7.08 -0.83 -14.55
CA THR A 73 -7.43 -2.18 -14.07
C THR A 73 -8.15 -2.11 -12.73
N VAL A 74 -7.70 -1.25 -11.82
CA VAL A 74 -8.35 -1.06 -10.51
C VAL A 74 -9.75 -0.46 -10.67
N LEU A 75 -9.88 0.57 -11.50
CA LEU A 75 -11.14 1.30 -11.66
C LEU A 75 -12.16 0.54 -12.50
N ASN A 76 -11.74 -0.15 -13.57
CA ASN A 76 -12.66 -0.82 -14.48
C ASN A 76 -12.97 -2.27 -14.08
N LEU A 77 -12.07 -2.92 -13.32
CA LEU A 77 -12.20 -4.32 -12.91
C LEU A 77 -12.01 -4.52 -11.39
N PRO A 78 -12.66 -3.73 -10.53
CA PRO A 78 -12.41 -3.75 -9.09
C PRO A 78 -12.65 -5.12 -8.46
N GLU A 79 -13.69 -5.85 -8.89
CA GLU A 79 -14.01 -7.19 -8.40
C GLU A 79 -12.89 -8.21 -8.68
N LYS A 80 -12.27 -8.13 -9.87
CA LYS A 80 -11.16 -9.04 -10.23
C LYS A 80 -9.91 -8.73 -9.43
N VAL A 81 -9.66 -7.44 -9.15
CA VAL A 81 -8.55 -7.02 -8.30
C VAL A 81 -8.77 -7.48 -6.86
N ALA A 82 -9.98 -7.30 -6.33
CA ALA A 82 -10.36 -7.78 -4.99
C ALA A 82 -10.27 -9.31 -4.86
N ASP A 83 -10.72 -10.06 -5.87
CA ASP A 83 -10.59 -11.52 -5.92
C ASP A 83 -9.11 -11.94 -5.94
N ALA A 84 -8.28 -11.30 -6.77
CA ALA A 84 -6.84 -11.57 -6.80
C ALA A 84 -6.16 -11.32 -5.45
N PHE A 85 -6.50 -10.22 -4.76
CA PHE A 85 -5.97 -9.92 -3.42
C PHE A 85 -6.46 -10.91 -2.37
N SER A 86 -7.72 -11.30 -2.45
CA SER A 86 -8.31 -12.29 -1.54
C SER A 86 -7.66 -13.66 -1.72
N LYS A 87 -7.37 -14.07 -2.95
CA LYS A 87 -6.64 -15.31 -3.26
C LYS A 87 -5.20 -15.27 -2.79
N ALA A 88 -4.47 -14.19 -3.08
CA ALA A 88 -3.09 -14.02 -2.62
C ALA A 88 -3.00 -14.08 -1.08
N ARG A 89 -3.95 -13.44 -0.38
CA ARG A 89 -4.05 -13.52 1.08
C ARG A 89 -4.52 -14.89 1.57
N GLY A 90 -5.44 -15.55 0.88
CA GLY A 90 -5.94 -16.88 1.24
C GLY A 90 -4.86 -17.97 1.18
N GLN A 91 -3.79 -17.74 0.43
CA GLN A 91 -2.59 -18.58 0.38
C GLN A 91 -1.53 -18.20 1.43
N SER A 92 -1.78 -17.16 2.24
CA SER A 92 -0.86 -16.71 3.28
C SER A 92 -0.92 -17.60 4.52
N GLY A 93 0.25 -17.99 5.01
CA GLY A 93 0.44 -18.63 6.31
C GLY A 93 1.00 -17.65 7.35
N ASN A 94 1.54 -18.20 8.44
CA ASN A 94 2.30 -17.39 9.39
C ASN A 94 3.52 -16.77 8.69
N GLY A 95 3.74 -15.49 8.93
CA GLY A 95 4.87 -14.75 8.34
C GLY A 95 4.64 -14.24 6.91
N SER A 96 3.43 -14.35 6.34
CA SER A 96 3.11 -13.70 5.07
C SER A 96 2.41 -12.36 5.26
N VAL A 97 2.68 -11.42 4.36
CA VAL A 97 2.03 -10.10 4.32
C VAL A 97 1.70 -9.73 2.87
N LEU A 98 0.50 -9.22 2.63
CA LEU A 98 0.13 -8.56 1.39
C LEU A 98 0.09 -7.05 1.62
N LEU A 99 0.97 -6.33 0.93
CA LEU A 99 1.14 -4.87 1.02
C LEU A 99 0.64 -4.22 -0.27
N GLY A 100 -0.12 -3.14 -0.14
CA GLY A 100 -0.54 -2.31 -1.28
C GLY A 100 -0.03 -0.89 -1.12
N HIS A 101 0.94 -0.50 -1.96
CA HIS A 101 1.50 0.86 -1.95
C HIS A 101 0.83 1.72 -3.02
N ILE A 102 0.28 2.86 -2.60
CA ILE A 102 -0.22 3.92 -3.50
C ILE A 102 0.90 4.94 -3.68
N VAL A 103 1.87 4.63 -4.54
CA VAL A 103 3.13 5.39 -4.68
C VAL A 103 3.44 5.80 -6.13
N ALA A 104 2.49 5.60 -7.04
CA ALA A 104 2.57 5.96 -8.45
C ALA A 104 1.53 7.07 -8.78
N GLY A 105 1.31 7.33 -10.07
CA GLY A 105 0.49 8.47 -10.52
C GLY A 105 1.15 9.83 -10.29
N GLY A 106 0.40 10.93 -10.44
CA GLY A 106 0.89 12.29 -10.26
C GLY A 106 2.20 12.56 -11.02
N GLN A 107 3.25 12.98 -10.29
CA GLN A 107 4.56 13.25 -10.88
C GLN A 107 5.26 11.97 -11.41
N VAL A 108 4.92 10.78 -10.90
CA VAL A 108 5.47 9.51 -11.39
C VAL A 108 4.91 9.15 -12.76
N SER A 109 3.67 9.53 -13.07
CA SER A 109 3.03 9.35 -14.38
C SER A 109 3.43 10.40 -15.42
N ASP A 110 4.00 11.53 -14.98
CA ASP A 110 4.42 12.61 -15.88
C ASP A 110 5.70 12.21 -16.66
N ILE A 111 5.58 12.16 -17.98
CA ILE A 111 6.66 11.83 -18.91
C ILE A 111 7.21 13.05 -19.65
N SER A 112 6.68 14.24 -19.39
CA SER A 112 6.97 15.45 -20.17
C SER A 112 8.44 15.92 -20.13
N SER A 113 9.17 15.55 -19.08
CA SER A 113 10.51 16.09 -18.80
C SER A 113 11.56 15.04 -18.41
N THR A 114 11.25 13.75 -18.52
CA THR A 114 12.12 12.69 -17.99
C THR A 114 12.63 11.72 -19.06
N ASN A 115 13.93 11.82 -19.36
CA ASN A 115 14.67 10.76 -20.07
C ASN A 115 15.31 9.82 -19.04
N ASN A 116 14.63 8.73 -18.68
CA ASN A 116 15.14 7.72 -17.77
C ASN A 116 14.68 6.31 -18.16
N SER A 117 15.34 5.29 -17.60
CA SER A 117 15.03 3.89 -17.85
C SER A 117 14.04 3.28 -16.86
N VAL A 118 13.22 4.10 -16.17
CA VAL A 118 12.23 3.57 -15.25
C VAL A 118 11.19 2.76 -16.02
N ASN A 119 10.83 1.59 -15.50
CA ASN A 119 9.87 0.69 -16.12
C ASN A 119 8.55 1.44 -16.47
N PRO A 120 8.09 1.42 -17.73
CA PRO A 120 6.86 2.10 -18.15
C PRO A 120 5.61 1.74 -17.36
N GLY A 121 5.56 0.56 -16.74
CA GLY A 121 4.46 0.17 -15.85
C GLY A 121 4.22 1.16 -14.71
N TRP A 122 5.27 1.87 -14.24
CA TRP A 122 5.12 2.90 -13.22
C TRP A 122 4.30 4.10 -13.68
N ARG A 123 4.23 4.37 -14.98
CA ARG A 123 3.48 5.51 -15.53
C ARG A 123 1.97 5.33 -15.47
N THR A 124 1.52 4.09 -15.35
CA THR A 124 0.08 3.75 -15.37
C THR A 124 -0.38 3.10 -14.08
N ALA A 125 0.55 2.70 -13.19
CA ALA A 125 0.21 2.04 -11.95
C ALA A 125 -0.55 2.98 -11.00
N LEU A 126 -1.59 2.44 -10.35
CA LEU A 126 -2.18 3.02 -9.14
C LEU A 126 -1.63 2.34 -7.89
N LEU A 127 -1.44 1.01 -7.98
CA LEU A 127 -0.97 0.18 -6.87
C LEU A 127 0.34 -0.52 -7.24
N HIS A 128 1.31 -0.46 -6.33
CA HIS A 128 2.42 -1.39 -6.29
C HIS A 128 2.17 -2.40 -5.17
N MET A 129 1.70 -3.58 -5.56
CA MET A 129 1.41 -4.67 -4.64
C MET A 129 2.67 -5.49 -4.39
N VAL A 130 2.91 -5.82 -3.12
CA VAL A 130 4.00 -6.70 -2.71
C VAL A 130 3.42 -7.80 -1.84
N TYR A 131 3.72 -9.04 -2.20
CA TYR A 131 3.51 -10.20 -1.36
C TYR A 131 4.84 -10.61 -0.75
N SER A 132 4.87 -10.77 0.57
CA SER A 132 6.03 -11.30 1.28
C SER A 132 5.68 -12.59 1.99
N GLN A 133 6.65 -13.51 2.03
CA GLN A 133 6.65 -14.68 2.91
C GLN A 133 8.00 -14.71 3.61
N ALA A 134 8.00 -14.61 4.93
CA ALA A 134 9.21 -14.79 5.75
C ALA A 134 9.24 -16.18 6.40
N TRP A 135 10.43 -16.63 6.78
CA TRP A 135 10.62 -17.84 7.55
C TRP A 135 11.80 -17.70 8.52
N LEU A 136 11.80 -18.52 9.58
CA LEU A 136 12.91 -18.58 10.53
C LEU A 136 14.10 -19.30 9.92
N ASP A 137 15.32 -18.96 10.34
CA ASP A 137 16.54 -19.68 9.93
C ASP A 137 16.49 -21.18 10.27
N THR A 138 15.69 -21.56 11.26
CA THR A 138 15.49 -22.96 11.67
C THR A 138 14.44 -23.70 10.84
N THR A 139 13.84 -23.05 9.83
CA THR A 139 12.81 -23.67 8.99
C THR A 139 13.45 -24.77 8.12
N PRO A 140 13.02 -26.04 8.24
CA PRO A 140 13.59 -27.12 7.44
C PRO A 140 13.31 -26.92 5.94
N GLU A 141 14.29 -27.22 5.09
CA GLU A 141 14.05 -27.40 3.66
C GLU A 141 13.29 -28.72 3.45
N TYR A 142 12.04 -28.63 3.02
CA TYR A 142 11.32 -29.79 2.49
C TYR A 142 11.59 -29.83 0.98
N ILE A 143 12.54 -30.68 0.58
CA ILE A 143 12.87 -31.00 -0.82
C ILE A 143 11.94 -32.09 -1.33
#